data_AF-A0A371KXL7-F1
#
_entry.id   AF-A0A371KXL7-F1
#
_cell.length_a   1.000
_cell.length_b   1.000
_cell.length_c   1.000
_cell.angle_alpha   90.00
_cell.angle_beta   90.00
_cell.angle_gamma   90.00
#
_symmetry.space_group_name_H-M   'P 1'
#
loop_
_entity.id
_entity.type
_entity.pdbx_description
1 polymer ?
#
loop_
_entity_poly.entity_id
_entity_poly.type
_entity_poly.pdbx_seq_one_letter_code
_entity_poly.pdbx_strand_id
1 'polypeptide(L)'
;MSRLSLDSRGVSEILGLVFAFGLVVSVIAVVQLAGTPVWTAGDEADHSASVSTDLASLDSQVFRASGVEAGSRVAVDSDVSYPERYLVVSPPDSVGTFRVDGADAVTVTGVSAVGPEAVFWDGTTRTYETGAIVYEADYAERDEARMVLESGVSYLETDGTPVVHRQSLVRGTTVTLVFFEGDLDGHTTAGDTVALAPVSVRSESLPVYSATDPVRISVPTYLSEDAWVDLMAEEPHARVVSHVASGDHAVVTIELDAGVRYDFRVARLGVGEAVEPDPAAYAVAVEGEDAAVPSGGRETLVVRAFDRYGAPAAGATLTVSPSTPLGGTVAPTAGATAVTDESGRASFTYTAPDDVTEIEGDTVTVTLDGASGPGATVTIPLEVRGMGESYEVRNTTASTPEPEDDFDIDDGEVVPSDAFTGDFELLGSAITDGRGPVPVSVTFVVDGEQHHSADWDDVNDRRSHSFSVVGDAGDSLAIIAATDGYVTADSSVDHRQVAVLRDGDRVPRIRGYNGQDDAAEFVAPYISDDGKTMELDSNQAIFLFELGTTDTHSPAFDMQDVVILVTLWEDGGGGD
;
A
#
# COMPACT_ATOMS: atom_id res chain seq x y z
N MET A 1 41.52 99.67 40.56
CA MET A 1 40.46 98.97 39.82
C MET A 1 41.10 97.83 39.02
N SER A 2 40.97 96.59 39.50
CA SER A 2 41.51 95.41 38.82
C SER A 2 40.68 95.07 37.59
N ARG A 3 41.36 94.85 36.46
CA ARG A 3 40.78 94.24 35.26
C ARG A 3 40.66 92.73 35.49
N LEU A 4 39.44 92.21 35.42
CA LEU A 4 39.16 90.79 35.27
C LEU A 4 39.61 90.36 33.86
N SER A 5 40.69 89.59 33.79
CA SER A 5 41.00 88.77 32.62
C SER A 5 40.02 87.59 32.64
N LEU A 6 38.98 87.62 31.80
CA LEU A 6 38.16 86.44 31.55
C LEU A 6 39.03 85.41 30.83
N ASP A 7 39.23 84.29 31.49
CA ASP A 7 40.01 83.16 31.00
C ASP A 7 39.25 82.47 29.85
N SER A 8 39.70 82.70 28.61
CA SER A 8 39.13 82.10 27.39
C SER A 8 39.60 80.66 27.13
N ARG A 9 40.34 80.05 28.06
CA ARG A 9 40.88 78.69 27.93
C ARG A 9 39.81 77.61 28.11
N GLY A 10 38.83 77.83 28.99
CA GLY A 10 37.69 76.91 29.17
C GLY A 10 36.71 76.86 28.00
N VAL A 11 36.64 77.91 27.17
CA VAL A 11 35.71 77.98 26.02
C VAL A 11 36.23 77.17 24.83
N SER A 12 37.55 77.13 24.60
CA SER A 12 38.15 76.35 23.51
C SER A 12 38.12 74.84 23.76
N GLU A 13 38.22 74.43 25.03
CA GLU A 13 38.18 73.02 25.43
C GLU A 13 36.76 72.47 25.38
N ILE A 14 35.77 73.25 25.81
CA ILE A 14 34.35 72.92 25.65
C ILE A 14 33.95 72.90 24.18
N LEU A 15 34.40 73.86 23.37
CA LEU A 15 34.11 73.89 21.94
C LEU A 15 34.75 72.69 21.21
N GLY A 16 35.99 72.31 21.56
CA GLY A 16 36.64 71.10 21.06
C GLY A 16 35.91 69.81 21.45
N LEU A 17 35.42 69.73 22.68
CA LEU A 17 34.62 68.59 23.17
C LEU A 17 33.27 68.49 22.44
N VAL A 18 32.58 69.61 22.22
CA VAL A 18 31.31 69.65 21.48
C VAL A 18 31.51 69.25 20.01
N PHE A 19 32.60 69.70 19.37
CA PHE A 19 32.92 69.27 18.01
C PHE A 19 33.33 67.79 17.94
N ALA A 20 34.12 67.30 18.88
CA ALA A 20 34.47 65.87 18.95
C ALA A 20 33.23 65.00 19.20
N PHE A 21 32.35 65.43 20.10
CA PHE A 21 31.07 64.77 20.36
C PHE A 21 30.15 64.81 19.14
N GLY A 22 30.02 65.96 18.48
CA GLY A 22 29.26 66.10 17.24
C GLY A 22 29.80 65.23 16.11
N LEU A 23 31.12 65.06 16.03
CA LEU A 23 31.76 64.15 15.08
C LEU A 23 31.47 62.69 15.41
N VAL A 24 31.55 62.29 16.68
CA VAL A 24 31.18 60.93 17.13
C VAL A 24 29.71 60.64 16.82
N VAL A 25 28.80 61.56 17.15
CA VAL A 25 27.36 61.43 16.82
C VAL A 25 27.14 61.37 15.31
N SER A 26 27.89 62.13 14.52
CA SER A 26 27.80 62.09 13.05
C SER A 26 28.28 60.75 12.49
N VAL A 27 29.38 60.19 13.01
CA VAL A 27 29.85 58.85 12.62
C VAL A 27 28.84 57.78 13.01
N ILE A 28 28.28 57.85 14.22
CA ILE A 28 27.21 56.93 14.66
C ILE A 28 25.99 57.07 13.75
N ALA A 29 25.58 58.28 13.38
CA ALA A 29 24.47 58.49 12.46
C ALA A 29 24.74 57.90 11.06
N VAL A 30 25.97 58.00 10.54
CA VAL A 30 26.36 57.37 9.28
C VAL A 30 26.33 55.85 9.39
N VAL A 31 26.84 55.28 10.48
CA VAL A 31 26.78 53.83 10.75
C VAL A 31 25.33 53.37 10.90
N GLN A 32 24.46 54.17 11.52
CA GLN A 32 23.02 53.87 11.63
C GLN A 32 22.32 53.90 10.27
N LEU A 33 22.66 54.84 9.40
CA LEU A 33 22.01 55.00 8.10
C LEU A 33 22.51 54.03 7.02
N ALA A 34 23.74 53.53 7.14
CA ALA A 34 24.36 52.70 6.08
C ALA A 34 24.85 51.33 6.57
N GLY A 35 25.19 51.19 7.85
CA GLY A 35 25.69 49.94 8.43
C GLY A 35 24.57 49.02 8.93
N THR A 36 23.62 49.58 9.70
CA THR A 36 22.49 48.80 10.25
C THR A 36 21.70 48.05 9.19
N PRO A 37 21.26 48.71 8.09
CA PRO A 37 20.46 48.01 7.08
C PRO A 37 21.20 46.83 6.47
N VAL A 38 22.51 47.00 6.18
CA VAL A 38 23.33 45.95 5.57
C VAL A 38 23.54 44.75 6.50
N TRP A 39 23.80 45.00 7.77
CA TRP A 39 23.94 43.92 8.75
C TRP A 39 22.62 43.22 9.00
N THR A 40 21.52 43.98 9.12
CA THR A 40 20.17 43.43 9.31
C THR A 40 19.75 42.58 8.12
N ALA A 41 19.95 43.06 6.89
CA ALA A 41 19.72 42.27 5.68
C ALA A 41 20.60 41.02 5.60
N GLY A 42 21.77 41.01 6.25
CA GLY A 42 22.62 39.83 6.40
C GLY A 42 22.03 38.81 7.38
N ASP A 43 21.61 39.25 8.56
CA ASP A 43 20.96 38.41 9.57
C ASP A 43 19.65 37.80 9.01
N GLU A 44 18.85 38.59 8.27
CA GLU A 44 17.62 38.13 7.60
C GLU A 44 17.90 37.13 6.47
N ALA A 45 19.02 37.28 5.74
CA ALA A 45 19.43 36.34 4.71
C ALA A 45 19.87 34.99 5.30
N ASP A 46 20.58 35.00 6.43
CA ASP A 46 20.96 33.80 7.16
C ASP A 46 19.70 33.07 7.69
N HIS A 47 18.73 33.81 8.23
CA HIS A 47 17.45 33.24 8.63
C HIS A 47 16.69 32.64 7.43
N SER A 48 16.56 33.36 6.32
CA SER A 48 15.90 32.88 5.10
C SER A 48 16.51 31.56 4.59
N ALA A 49 17.83 31.42 4.66
CA ALA A 49 18.52 30.18 4.31
C ALA A 49 18.23 29.03 5.29
N SER A 50 18.09 29.33 6.59
CA SER A 50 17.68 28.35 7.60
C SER A 50 16.25 27.86 7.36
N VAL A 51 15.29 28.77 7.20
CA VAL A 51 13.89 28.42 6.93
C VAL A 51 13.76 27.62 5.63
N SER A 52 14.54 27.94 4.59
CA SER A 52 14.56 27.16 3.34
C SER A 52 15.02 25.71 3.56
N THR A 53 15.96 25.50 4.49
CA THR A 53 16.40 24.16 4.90
C THR A 53 15.31 23.43 5.67
N ASP A 54 14.62 24.15 6.56
CA ASP A 54 13.49 23.62 7.33
C ASP A 54 12.29 23.27 6.44
N LEU A 55 12.04 24.02 5.35
CA LEU A 55 11.04 23.69 4.34
C LEU A 55 11.37 22.37 3.63
N ALA A 56 12.63 22.14 3.25
CA ALA A 56 13.06 20.87 2.68
C ALA A 56 12.90 19.70 3.70
N SER A 57 13.10 19.99 4.98
CA SER A 57 12.82 19.06 6.07
C SER A 57 11.32 18.78 6.20
N LEU A 58 10.47 19.81 6.15
CA LEU A 58 9.01 19.68 6.13
C LEU A 58 8.54 18.83 4.95
N ASP A 59 9.05 19.07 3.75
CA ASP A 59 8.80 18.25 2.56
C ASP A 59 9.17 16.78 2.74
N SER A 60 10.27 16.50 3.44
CA SER A 60 10.67 15.13 3.78
C SER A 60 9.73 14.51 4.83
N GLN A 61 9.20 15.32 5.74
CA GLN A 61 8.27 14.88 6.76
C GLN A 61 6.87 14.63 6.22
N VAL A 62 6.38 15.48 5.32
CA VAL A 62 5.14 15.25 4.57
C VAL A 62 5.25 13.92 3.83
N PHE A 63 6.36 13.66 3.15
CA PHE A 63 6.57 12.38 2.47
C PHE A 63 6.51 11.19 3.45
N ARG A 64 7.18 11.28 4.62
CA ARG A 64 7.13 10.22 5.65
C ARG A 64 5.73 10.04 6.26
N ALA A 65 5.09 11.14 6.64
CA ALA A 65 3.77 11.16 7.27
C ALA A 65 2.66 10.75 6.29
N SER A 66 2.84 10.98 4.99
CA SER A 66 1.98 10.43 3.94
C SER A 66 2.20 8.93 3.69
N GLY A 67 3.18 8.32 4.35
CA GLY A 67 3.34 6.87 4.47
C GLY A 67 2.80 6.34 5.79
N VAL A 68 2.92 5.03 6.02
CA VAL A 68 2.38 4.35 7.22
C VAL A 68 3.18 4.65 8.51
N GLU A 69 4.20 5.51 8.44
CA GLU A 69 5.00 5.87 9.62
C GLU A 69 4.30 6.93 10.48
N ALA A 70 3.83 6.51 11.66
CA ALA A 70 3.12 7.37 12.59
C ALA A 70 4.03 8.46 13.21
N GLY A 71 3.58 9.71 13.12
CA GLY A 71 4.02 10.84 13.96
C GLY A 71 5.39 11.40 13.62
N SER A 72 5.42 12.48 12.83
CA SER A 72 6.64 13.25 12.57
C SER A 72 6.40 14.73 12.91
N ARG A 73 7.40 15.33 13.57
CA ARG A 73 7.37 16.72 14.03
C ARG A 73 8.54 17.47 13.41
N VAL A 74 8.26 18.57 12.71
CA VAL A 74 9.29 19.49 12.22
C VAL A 74 9.33 20.67 13.16
N ALA A 75 10.46 20.93 13.82
CA ALA A 75 10.70 22.24 14.37
C ALA A 75 11.05 23.16 13.21
N VAL A 76 10.31 24.25 13.03
CA VAL A 76 10.69 25.30 12.08
C VAL A 76 10.98 26.55 12.87
N ASP A 77 12.19 27.09 12.72
CA ASP A 77 12.53 28.35 13.36
C ASP A 77 11.78 29.49 12.66
N SER A 78 10.91 30.17 13.40
CA SER A 78 10.06 31.25 12.88
C SER A 78 10.55 32.63 13.34
N ASP A 79 11.53 32.69 14.24
CA ASP A 79 12.01 33.93 14.84
C ASP A 79 13.29 34.44 14.16
N VAL A 80 13.26 35.71 13.74
CA VAL A 80 14.47 36.43 13.34
C VAL A 80 14.97 37.22 14.55
N SER A 81 16.00 36.71 15.24
CA SER A 81 16.65 37.45 16.33
C SER A 81 17.77 38.33 15.80
N TYR A 82 17.66 39.65 16.02
CA TYR A 82 18.72 40.59 15.65
C TYR A 82 19.71 40.74 16.81
N PRO A 83 21.01 40.45 16.62
CA PRO A 83 21.99 40.57 17.69
C PRO A 83 22.06 41.99 18.24
N GLU A 84 22.28 42.13 19.55
CA GLU A 84 22.46 43.44 20.19
C GLU A 84 23.71 44.14 19.61
N ARG A 85 23.51 45.30 18.98
CA ARG A 85 24.60 46.10 18.40
C ARG A 85 24.95 47.26 19.32
N TYR A 86 26.17 47.28 19.86
CA TYR A 86 26.63 48.40 20.69
C TYR A 86 26.63 49.70 19.86
N LEU A 87 25.93 50.74 20.36
CA LEU A 87 25.80 52.11 19.79
C LEU A 87 24.75 52.30 18.67
N VAL A 88 24.05 51.24 18.26
CA VAL A 88 23.09 51.28 17.17
C VAL A 88 21.78 50.62 17.60
N VAL A 89 20.66 51.15 17.14
CA VAL A 89 19.34 50.54 17.36
C VAL A 89 19.12 49.51 16.26
N SER A 90 18.96 48.24 16.65
CA SER A 90 18.43 47.20 15.76
C SER A 90 16.91 47.38 15.64
N PRO A 91 16.30 46.94 14.53
CA PRO A 91 14.85 46.77 14.45
C PRO A 91 14.34 45.88 15.59
N PRO A 92 13.04 45.97 15.97
CA PRO A 92 12.46 44.94 16.80
C PRO A 92 12.62 43.57 16.12
N ASP A 93 12.83 42.52 16.91
CA ASP A 93 12.79 41.15 16.39
C ASP A 93 11.47 40.93 15.64
N SER A 94 11.56 40.28 14.49
CA SER A 94 10.40 39.96 13.65
C SER A 94 10.08 38.48 13.76
N VAL A 95 8.80 38.17 13.93
CA VAL A 95 8.28 36.80 13.99
C VAL A 95 7.62 36.51 12.64
N GLY A 96 8.11 35.50 11.93
CA GLY A 96 7.39 34.97 10.78
C GLY A 96 6.19 34.15 11.22
N THR A 97 5.11 34.16 10.45
CA THR A 97 3.86 33.48 10.81
C THR A 97 3.68 32.22 9.98
N PHE A 98 3.46 31.09 10.65
CA PHE A 98 2.93 29.88 10.02
C PHE A 98 1.41 29.87 10.09
N ARG A 99 0.76 29.47 9.00
CA ARG A 99 -0.69 29.26 8.94
C ARG A 99 -1.04 28.13 7.99
N VAL A 100 -2.14 27.45 8.27
CA VAL A 100 -2.84 26.62 7.28
C VAL A 100 -3.86 27.55 6.64
N ASP A 101 -3.67 27.86 5.36
CA ASP A 101 -4.57 28.74 4.62
C ASP A 101 -5.63 27.96 3.87
N GLY A 102 -6.87 28.45 3.95
CA GLY A 102 -8.02 27.91 3.24
C GLY A 102 -8.54 26.56 3.76
N ALA A 103 -9.65 26.16 3.15
CA ALA A 103 -10.24 24.84 3.17
C ALA A 103 -10.91 24.65 1.81
N ASP A 104 -10.08 24.57 0.79
CA ASP A 104 -10.51 24.66 -0.60
C ASP A 104 -10.78 23.28 -1.21
N ALA A 105 -11.74 23.25 -2.14
CA ALA A 105 -12.19 22.01 -2.73
C ALA A 105 -11.15 21.43 -3.71
N VAL A 106 -10.77 20.18 -3.50
CA VAL A 106 -10.07 19.34 -4.48
C VAL A 106 -11.09 18.42 -5.13
N THR A 107 -11.07 18.32 -6.46
CA THR A 107 -11.95 17.38 -7.18
C THR A 107 -11.14 16.41 -7.99
N VAL A 108 -11.52 15.13 -7.91
CA VAL A 108 -10.89 14.04 -8.67
C VAL A 108 -11.98 13.30 -9.44
N THR A 109 -11.86 13.24 -10.75
CA THR A 109 -12.87 12.64 -11.66
C THR A 109 -12.20 11.63 -12.58
N GLY A 110 -12.90 10.55 -12.91
CA GLY A 110 -12.38 9.52 -13.84
C GLY A 110 -11.44 8.52 -13.20
N VAL A 111 -11.27 8.55 -11.87
CA VAL A 111 -10.50 7.53 -11.13
C VAL A 111 -11.30 6.23 -11.07
N SER A 112 -10.96 5.30 -11.96
CA SER A 112 -11.50 3.95 -12.00
C SER A 112 -10.44 2.95 -11.52
N ALA A 113 -10.68 2.33 -10.37
CA ALA A 113 -9.74 1.39 -9.79
C ALA A 113 -9.74 0.03 -10.51
N VAL A 114 -8.61 -0.65 -10.45
CA VAL A 114 -8.47 -2.04 -10.88
C VAL A 114 -8.66 -2.95 -9.67
N GLY A 115 -9.64 -3.85 -9.73
CA GLY A 115 -9.92 -4.82 -8.67
C GLY A 115 -11.15 -4.45 -7.81
N PRO A 116 -11.29 -5.06 -6.62
CA PRO A 116 -12.53 -4.99 -5.81
C PRO A 116 -12.94 -3.57 -5.42
N GLU A 117 -11.97 -2.67 -5.24
CA GLU A 117 -12.24 -1.27 -4.88
C GLU A 117 -12.89 -0.45 -6.00
N ALA A 118 -13.03 -1.00 -7.21
CA ALA A 118 -13.78 -0.39 -8.32
C ALA A 118 -15.26 -0.12 -7.97
N VAL A 119 -15.80 -0.78 -6.95
CA VAL A 119 -17.15 -0.50 -6.42
C VAL A 119 -17.26 0.95 -5.92
N PHE A 120 -16.20 1.50 -5.33
CA PHE A 120 -16.18 2.87 -4.82
C PHE A 120 -15.44 3.80 -5.79
N TRP A 121 -14.30 3.39 -6.32
CA TRP A 121 -13.55 4.13 -7.32
C TRP A 121 -14.01 3.74 -8.72
N ASP A 122 -15.22 4.18 -9.07
CA ASP A 122 -15.95 3.82 -10.30
C ASP A 122 -15.84 4.89 -11.41
N GLY A 123 -14.92 5.85 -11.25
CA GLY A 123 -14.76 7.01 -12.14
C GLY A 123 -15.66 8.20 -11.78
N THR A 124 -16.58 8.09 -10.82
CA THR A 124 -17.38 9.23 -10.35
C THR A 124 -16.52 10.32 -9.74
N THR A 125 -17.04 11.56 -9.76
CA THR A 125 -16.32 12.70 -9.18
C THR A 125 -16.33 12.61 -7.66
N ARG A 126 -15.13 12.64 -7.07
CA ARG A 126 -14.89 12.75 -5.64
C ARG A 126 -14.43 14.15 -5.31
N THR A 127 -14.95 14.72 -4.23
CA THR A 127 -14.58 16.06 -3.74
C THR A 127 -14.00 15.92 -2.35
N TYR A 128 -12.91 16.64 -2.07
CA TYR A 128 -12.21 16.70 -0.79
C TYR A 128 -11.94 18.17 -0.46
N GLU A 129 -11.44 18.42 0.75
CA GLU A 129 -10.99 19.75 1.17
C GLU A 129 -9.50 19.68 1.52
N THR A 130 -8.76 20.74 1.24
CA THR A 130 -7.36 20.90 1.66
C THR A 130 -7.05 22.35 1.95
N GLY A 131 -6.17 22.56 2.91
CA GLY A 131 -5.44 23.83 3.05
C GLY A 131 -4.08 23.80 2.35
N ALA A 132 -3.43 24.96 2.34
CA ALA A 132 -2.01 25.14 2.03
C ALA A 132 -1.26 25.51 3.30
N ILE A 133 -0.06 24.95 3.52
CA ILE A 133 0.81 25.40 4.61
C ILE A 133 1.62 26.58 4.10
N VAL A 134 1.42 27.75 4.72
CA VAL A 134 2.06 29.00 4.31
C VAL A 134 2.90 29.54 5.47
N TYR A 135 4.14 29.92 5.14
CA TYR A 135 5.01 30.68 6.02
C TYR A 135 5.35 32.03 5.41
N GLU A 136 5.13 33.09 6.17
CA GLU A 136 5.44 34.47 5.79
C GLU A 136 6.40 35.09 6.79
N ALA A 137 7.58 35.49 6.33
CA ALA A 137 8.55 36.20 7.16
C ALA A 137 8.33 37.72 7.07
N ASP A 138 8.19 38.39 8.22
CA ASP A 138 8.05 39.85 8.33
C ASP A 138 9.43 40.53 8.43
N TYR A 139 10.26 40.42 7.39
CA TYR A 139 11.61 41.00 7.39
C TYR A 139 11.59 42.54 7.41
N ALA A 140 12.54 43.16 8.10
CA ALA A 140 12.63 44.61 8.22
C ALA A 140 13.33 45.28 7.03
N GLU A 141 14.33 44.62 6.42
CA GLU A 141 15.15 45.19 5.34
C GLU A 141 15.10 44.39 4.02
N ARG A 142 14.71 43.12 4.05
CA ARG A 142 14.50 42.26 2.87
C ARG A 142 13.04 42.27 2.42
N ASP A 143 12.86 42.01 1.12
CA ASP A 143 11.53 41.80 0.56
C ASP A 143 10.85 40.58 1.19
N GLU A 144 9.53 40.66 1.30
CA GLU A 144 8.69 39.61 1.89
C GLU A 144 8.86 38.32 1.08
N ALA A 145 9.18 37.24 1.80
CA ALA A 145 9.37 35.92 1.24
C ALA A 145 8.29 35.00 1.80
N ARG A 146 7.49 34.42 0.89
CA ARG A 146 6.43 33.48 1.24
C ARG A 146 6.84 32.08 0.84
N MET A 147 6.89 31.17 1.79
CA MET A 147 7.04 29.74 1.51
C MET A 147 5.67 29.09 1.50
N VAL A 148 5.40 28.31 0.46
CA VAL A 148 4.11 27.66 0.28
C VAL A 148 4.33 26.18 0.02
N LEU A 149 3.55 25.37 0.72
CA LEU A 149 3.33 23.97 0.43
C LEU A 149 1.84 23.77 0.16
N GLU A 150 1.50 23.46 -1.08
CA GLU A 150 0.12 23.28 -1.53
C GLU A 150 0.06 22.15 -2.54
N SER A 151 -1.01 21.36 -2.55
CA SER A 151 -1.38 20.50 -3.70
C SER A 151 -0.23 19.68 -4.33
N GLY A 152 0.72 19.21 -3.51
CA GLY A 152 1.89 18.44 -3.96
C GLY A 152 3.03 19.27 -4.58
N VAL A 153 3.07 20.58 -4.36
CA VAL A 153 4.11 21.51 -4.81
C VAL A 153 4.64 22.31 -3.63
N SER A 154 5.95 22.44 -3.53
CA SER A 154 6.62 23.31 -2.57
C SER A 154 7.45 24.35 -3.30
N TYR A 155 7.33 25.62 -2.89
CA TYR A 155 8.03 26.72 -3.53
C TYR A 155 8.28 27.89 -2.57
N LEU A 156 9.29 28.68 -2.92
CA LEU A 156 9.58 29.97 -2.31
C LEU A 156 9.15 31.07 -3.29
N GLU A 157 8.28 31.95 -2.85
CA GLU A 157 7.87 33.13 -3.58
C GLU A 157 8.59 34.37 -3.04
N THR A 158 9.15 35.17 -3.94
CA THR A 158 9.74 36.47 -3.62
C THR A 158 9.28 37.46 -4.69
N ASP A 159 8.74 38.61 -4.27
CA ASP A 159 8.18 39.62 -5.18
C ASP A 159 7.16 39.06 -6.21
N GLY A 160 6.34 38.10 -5.78
CA GLY A 160 5.36 37.43 -6.64
C GLY A 160 5.97 36.49 -7.70
N THR A 161 7.26 36.17 -7.58
CA THR A 161 7.94 35.20 -8.45
C THR A 161 8.19 33.90 -7.68
N PRO A 162 7.52 32.79 -8.03
CA PRO A 162 7.73 31.51 -7.37
C PRO A 162 8.97 30.78 -7.92
N VAL A 163 9.75 30.19 -7.02
CA VAL A 163 10.83 29.25 -7.31
C VAL A 163 10.45 27.89 -6.74
N VAL A 164 10.07 26.97 -7.63
CA VAL A 164 9.62 25.63 -7.23
C VAL A 164 10.79 24.77 -6.79
N HIS A 165 10.67 24.18 -5.60
CA HIS A 165 11.63 23.24 -5.04
C HIS A 165 11.27 21.79 -5.38
N ARG A 166 9.98 21.47 -5.32
CA ARG A 166 9.47 20.12 -5.60
C ARG A 166 8.09 20.19 -6.19
N GLN A 167 7.83 19.31 -7.15
CA GLN A 167 6.50 18.89 -7.54
C GLN A 167 6.42 17.36 -7.34
N SER A 168 5.31 16.90 -6.76
CA SER A 168 5.03 15.48 -6.51
C SER A 168 3.59 15.06 -6.80
N LEU A 169 2.71 15.99 -7.18
CA LEU A 169 1.31 15.68 -7.49
C LEU A 169 1.21 14.58 -8.56
N VAL A 170 2.01 14.70 -9.62
CA VAL A 170 2.14 13.72 -10.69
C VAL A 170 3.63 13.51 -10.96
N ARG A 171 4.08 12.26 -10.95
CA ARG A 171 5.44 11.87 -11.33
C ARG A 171 5.41 10.57 -12.14
N GLY A 172 5.61 10.68 -13.45
CA GLY A 172 5.45 9.59 -14.40
C GLY A 172 4.02 9.04 -14.38
N THR A 173 3.85 7.88 -13.75
CA THR A 173 2.54 7.22 -13.57
C THR A 173 2.09 7.18 -12.10
N THR A 174 2.85 7.78 -11.18
CA THR A 174 2.45 7.89 -9.77
C THR A 174 1.75 9.23 -9.54
N VAL A 175 0.58 9.18 -8.91
CA VAL A 175 -0.17 10.37 -8.48
C VAL A 175 -0.18 10.42 -6.97
N THR A 176 0.27 11.52 -6.38
CA THR A 176 0.32 11.69 -4.92
C THR A 176 -0.57 12.85 -4.49
N LEU A 177 -1.66 12.53 -3.82
CA LEU A 177 -2.63 13.48 -3.27
C LEU A 177 -2.44 13.56 -1.76
N VAL A 178 -1.94 14.70 -1.28
CA VAL A 178 -1.81 14.98 0.15
C VAL A 178 -2.74 16.14 0.49
N PHE A 179 -3.66 15.91 1.41
CA PHE A 179 -4.61 16.89 1.92
C PHE A 179 -4.14 17.36 3.29
N PHE A 180 -4.14 18.67 3.51
CA PHE A 180 -3.81 19.27 4.80
C PHE A 180 -5.07 19.79 5.47
N GLU A 181 -5.22 19.50 6.76
CA GLU A 181 -6.31 20.01 7.57
C GLU A 181 -5.81 20.33 8.98
N GLY A 182 -6.38 21.35 9.59
CA GLY A 182 -6.05 21.78 10.94
C GLY A 182 -5.84 23.28 10.99
N ASP A 183 -5.45 23.75 12.15
CA ASP A 183 -5.15 25.14 12.39
C ASP A 183 -3.77 25.23 13.07
N LEU A 184 -3.00 26.23 12.66
CA LEU A 184 -1.81 26.67 13.33
C LEU A 184 -2.18 28.00 13.97
N ASP A 185 -2.80 27.96 15.16
CA ASP A 185 -3.23 29.15 15.89
C ASP A 185 -2.08 30.17 15.90
N GLY A 186 -2.27 31.30 15.22
CA GLY A 186 -1.22 32.22 14.72
C GLY A 186 -0.35 32.95 15.75
N HIS A 187 0.23 32.24 16.70
CA HIS A 187 1.24 32.72 17.64
C HIS A 187 2.30 31.63 17.86
N THR A 188 2.81 31.05 16.77
CA THR A 188 4.05 30.28 16.90
C THR A 188 5.15 31.26 17.28
N THR A 189 5.61 31.22 18.52
CA THR A 189 6.73 32.03 19.02
C THR A 189 8.01 31.20 18.85
N ALA A 190 9.20 31.81 18.86
CA ALA A 190 10.52 31.14 18.81
C ALA A 190 10.53 29.65 19.20
N GLY A 191 10.82 28.77 18.22
CA GLY A 191 11.03 27.34 18.46
C GLY A 191 9.79 26.43 18.41
N ASP A 192 8.66 26.91 17.89
CA ASP A 192 7.47 26.07 17.74
C ASP A 192 7.62 24.99 16.65
N THR A 193 6.98 23.86 16.92
CA THR A 193 7.09 22.65 16.12
C THR A 193 5.82 22.45 15.31
N VAL A 194 5.90 22.53 13.99
CA VAL A 194 4.84 22.09 13.09
C VAL A 194 4.74 20.57 13.19
N ALA A 195 3.71 20.11 13.89
CA ALA A 195 3.39 18.70 14.00
C ALA A 195 2.54 18.27 12.81
N LEU A 196 2.98 17.22 12.11
CA LEU A 196 2.19 16.54 11.10
C LEU A 196 1.73 15.20 11.65
N ALA A 197 0.42 14.99 11.66
CA ALA A 197 -0.20 13.76 12.10
C ALA A 197 -0.88 13.05 10.92
N PRO A 198 -0.59 11.77 10.64
CA PRO A 198 -1.39 11.01 9.69
C PRO A 198 -2.80 10.83 10.26
N VAL A 199 -3.81 11.31 9.53
CA VAL A 199 -5.23 11.18 9.90
C VAL A 199 -5.86 10.04 9.11
N SER A 200 -5.56 9.99 7.81
CA SER A 200 -5.95 8.93 6.92
C SER A 200 -4.82 8.70 5.91
N VAL A 201 -4.23 7.52 5.89
CA VAL A 201 -3.13 7.20 4.98
C VAL A 201 -3.37 5.85 4.34
N ARG A 202 -3.43 5.86 3.01
CA ARG A 202 -3.48 4.64 2.23
C ARG A 202 -2.10 3.96 2.24
N SER A 203 -2.02 2.76 2.82
CA SER A 203 -0.78 1.97 2.91
C SER A 203 -0.35 1.34 1.58
N GLU A 204 -1.31 1.06 0.70
CA GLU A 204 -1.14 0.39 -0.60
C GLU A 204 -1.41 1.38 -1.74
N SER A 205 -0.78 1.27 -2.92
CA SER A 205 -1.23 2.12 -4.03
C SER A 205 -2.63 1.71 -4.51
N LEU A 206 -3.40 2.68 -4.99
CA LEU A 206 -4.65 2.41 -5.72
C LEU A 206 -4.31 2.30 -7.21
N PRO A 207 -4.32 1.11 -7.81
CA PRO A 207 -4.11 0.96 -9.25
C PRO A 207 -5.32 1.52 -10.00
N VAL A 208 -5.10 2.45 -10.90
CA VAL A 208 -6.13 3.14 -11.68
C VAL A 208 -5.89 2.92 -13.16
N TYR A 209 -6.94 2.52 -13.88
CA TYR A 209 -6.88 2.34 -15.32
C TYR A 209 -8.24 2.58 -15.97
N SER A 210 -8.27 3.39 -17.02
CA SER A 210 -9.39 3.48 -17.95
C SER A 210 -8.84 3.56 -19.37
N ALA A 211 -9.40 2.75 -20.27
CA ALA A 211 -8.96 2.71 -21.67
C ALA A 211 -9.36 3.98 -22.45
N THR A 212 -10.45 4.64 -22.04
CA THR A 212 -11.10 5.71 -22.83
C THR A 212 -11.28 7.00 -22.06
N ASP A 213 -11.42 6.95 -20.74
CA ASP A 213 -11.74 8.12 -19.94
C ASP A 213 -10.48 8.64 -19.24
N PRO A 214 -10.08 9.90 -19.47
CA PRO A 214 -8.94 10.49 -18.78
C PRO A 214 -9.29 10.81 -17.33
N VAL A 215 -8.29 10.77 -16.46
CA VAL A 215 -8.43 11.25 -15.08
C VAL A 215 -8.24 12.76 -15.04
N ARG A 216 -9.07 13.47 -14.28
CA ARG A 216 -8.91 14.92 -14.03
C ARG A 216 -8.78 15.18 -12.53
N ILE A 217 -7.75 15.92 -12.18
CA ILE A 217 -7.43 16.32 -10.80
C ILE A 217 -7.46 17.84 -10.77
N SER A 218 -8.42 18.41 -10.06
CA SER A 218 -8.48 19.87 -9.85
C SER A 218 -8.10 20.19 -8.43
N VAL A 219 -7.07 21.03 -8.27
CA VAL A 219 -6.48 21.39 -6.97
C VAL A 219 -6.41 22.91 -6.81
N PRO A 220 -6.57 23.44 -5.59
CA PRO A 220 -6.34 24.85 -5.31
C PRO A 220 -4.85 25.19 -5.44
N THR A 221 -4.53 26.41 -5.86
CA THR A 221 -3.15 26.87 -6.05
C THR A 221 -3.04 28.40 -6.05
N TYR A 222 -1.93 28.94 -5.54
CA TYR A 222 -1.53 30.33 -5.82
C TYR A 222 -0.69 30.47 -7.09
N LEU A 223 -0.10 29.40 -7.59
CA LEU A 223 0.74 29.44 -8.78
C LEU A 223 -0.06 29.86 -10.02
N SER A 224 0.62 30.58 -10.90
CA SER A 224 0.06 30.97 -12.20
C SER A 224 -0.16 29.77 -13.10
N GLU A 225 -1.01 29.94 -14.12
CA GLU A 225 -1.20 28.92 -15.17
C GLU A 225 0.13 28.56 -15.85
N ASP A 226 0.95 29.55 -16.20
CA ASP A 226 2.25 29.35 -16.85
C ASP A 226 3.19 28.49 -15.99
N ALA A 227 3.23 28.72 -14.67
CA ALA A 227 4.06 27.90 -13.76
C ALA A 227 3.61 26.44 -13.75
N TRP A 228 2.29 26.18 -13.71
CA TRP A 228 1.77 24.81 -13.79
C TRP A 228 2.00 24.15 -15.15
N VAL A 229 1.91 24.92 -16.24
CA VAL A 229 2.22 24.42 -17.59
C VAL A 229 3.68 23.99 -17.66
N ASP A 230 4.60 24.79 -17.13
CA ASP A 230 6.02 24.45 -17.08
C ASP A 230 6.28 23.20 -16.22
N LEU A 231 5.65 23.10 -15.04
CA LEU A 231 5.75 21.92 -14.18
C LEU A 231 5.24 20.65 -14.86
N MET A 232 4.10 20.71 -15.56
CA MET A 232 3.53 19.55 -16.23
C MET A 232 4.24 19.20 -17.54
N ALA A 233 5.00 20.12 -18.13
CA ALA A 233 5.77 19.85 -19.35
C ALA A 233 6.86 18.78 -19.15
N GLU A 234 7.30 18.57 -17.91
CA GLU A 234 8.24 17.52 -17.52
C GLU A 234 7.57 16.13 -17.36
N GLU A 235 6.24 16.09 -17.30
CA GLU A 235 5.47 14.87 -17.05
C GLU A 235 4.94 14.25 -18.35
N PRO A 236 5.25 12.98 -18.66
CA PRO A 236 4.99 12.39 -19.98
C PRO A 236 3.51 12.13 -20.29
N HIS A 237 2.66 12.06 -19.25
CA HIS A 237 1.27 11.64 -19.33
C HIS A 237 0.30 12.58 -18.62
N ALA A 238 0.70 13.84 -18.44
CA ALA A 238 -0.10 14.83 -17.74
C ALA A 238 0.00 16.19 -18.40
N ARG A 239 -1.08 16.98 -18.33
CA ARG A 239 -1.11 18.34 -18.84
C ARG A 239 -2.13 19.19 -18.11
N VAL A 240 -1.87 20.50 -18.03
CA VAL A 240 -2.85 21.48 -17.58
C VAL A 240 -3.95 21.62 -18.64
N VAL A 241 -5.22 21.53 -18.23
CA VAL A 241 -6.38 21.70 -19.13
C VAL A 241 -7.27 22.88 -18.76
N SER A 242 -7.18 23.36 -17.52
CA SER A 242 -7.82 24.62 -17.10
C SER A 242 -7.13 25.22 -15.89
N HIS A 243 -7.16 26.55 -15.80
CA HIS A 243 -6.81 27.33 -14.61
C HIS A 243 -7.88 28.40 -14.44
N VAL A 244 -8.53 28.43 -13.27
CA VAL A 244 -9.69 29.29 -13.02
C VAL A 244 -9.51 29.99 -11.68
N ALA A 245 -9.51 31.33 -11.69
CA ALA A 245 -9.48 32.11 -10.44
C ALA A 245 -10.73 31.81 -9.58
N SER A 246 -10.52 31.55 -8.29
CA SER A 246 -11.58 31.10 -7.36
C SER A 246 -11.38 31.64 -5.94
N GLY A 247 -11.75 32.89 -5.71
CA GLY A 247 -11.51 33.53 -4.41
C GLY A 247 -10.04 33.90 -4.26
N ASP A 248 -9.43 33.51 -3.13
CA ASP A 248 -8.03 33.80 -2.83
C ASP A 248 -7.04 32.84 -3.51
N HIS A 249 -7.53 31.66 -3.91
CA HIS A 249 -6.78 30.67 -4.68
C HIS A 249 -7.34 30.53 -6.10
N ALA A 250 -6.50 30.16 -7.07
CA ALA A 250 -7.00 29.61 -8.32
C ALA A 250 -7.23 28.09 -8.19
N VAL A 251 -7.98 27.52 -9.11
CA VAL A 251 -8.12 26.07 -9.27
C VAL A 251 -7.48 25.68 -10.59
N VAL A 252 -6.43 24.86 -10.54
CA VAL A 252 -5.81 24.26 -11.71
C VAL A 252 -6.34 22.84 -11.89
N THR A 253 -6.65 22.45 -13.12
CA THR A 253 -7.05 21.10 -13.48
C THR A 253 -5.98 20.45 -14.32
N ILE A 254 -5.43 19.35 -13.80
CA ILE A 254 -4.49 18.47 -14.47
C ILE A 254 -5.27 17.30 -15.05
N GLU A 255 -5.08 17.04 -16.35
CA GLU A 255 -5.61 15.86 -17.04
C GLU A 255 -4.50 14.85 -17.24
N LEU A 256 -4.78 13.60 -16.88
CA LEU A 256 -3.92 12.45 -17.12
C LEU A 256 -4.41 11.68 -18.35
N ASP A 257 -3.49 11.18 -19.17
CA ASP A 257 -3.82 10.45 -20.40
C ASP A 257 -4.66 9.18 -20.12
N ALA A 258 -5.68 8.94 -20.94
CA ALA A 258 -6.40 7.67 -20.95
C ALA A 258 -5.52 6.55 -21.53
N GLY A 259 -5.80 5.29 -21.16
CA GLY A 259 -5.06 4.12 -21.61
C GLY A 259 -3.70 3.91 -20.91
N VAL A 260 -3.38 4.74 -19.92
CA VAL A 260 -2.20 4.60 -19.06
C VAL A 260 -2.65 4.07 -17.69
N ARG A 261 -1.86 3.17 -17.10
CA ARG A 261 -2.08 2.69 -15.73
C ARG A 261 -1.36 3.62 -14.76
N TYR A 262 -2.10 4.12 -13.77
CA TYR A 262 -1.57 5.00 -12.73
C TYR A 262 -1.64 4.32 -11.36
N ASP A 263 -0.75 4.74 -10.46
CA ASP A 263 -0.74 4.36 -9.05
C ASP A 263 -1.06 5.58 -8.20
N PHE A 264 -2.24 5.60 -7.58
CA PHE A 264 -2.69 6.69 -6.73
C PHE A 264 -2.26 6.44 -5.28
N ARG A 265 -1.65 7.45 -4.68
CA ARG A 265 -1.30 7.51 -3.26
C ARG A 265 -2.05 8.68 -2.64
N VAL A 266 -2.76 8.40 -1.56
CA VAL A 266 -3.69 9.35 -0.96
C VAL A 266 -3.44 9.40 0.53
N ALA A 267 -3.25 10.61 1.05
CA ALA A 267 -3.06 10.87 2.46
C ALA A 267 -3.76 12.16 2.88
N ARG A 268 -4.45 12.13 4.02
CA ARG A 268 -4.93 13.29 4.76
C ARG A 268 -4.09 13.44 6.02
N LEU A 269 -3.46 14.61 6.16
CA LEU A 269 -2.58 14.94 7.27
C LEU A 269 -3.19 16.07 8.09
N GLY A 270 -3.22 15.86 9.40
CA GLY A 270 -3.51 16.87 10.40
C GLY A 270 -2.29 17.76 10.62
N VAL A 271 -2.49 19.07 10.70
CA VAL A 271 -1.45 20.07 10.95
C VAL A 271 -1.77 20.77 12.27
N GLY A 272 -0.82 20.73 13.21
CA GLY A 272 -1.00 21.34 14.52
C GLY A 272 -1.87 20.48 15.45
N GLU A 273 -3.13 20.87 15.62
CA GLU A 273 -4.07 20.14 16.48
C GLU A 273 -4.45 18.77 15.91
N ALA A 274 -4.88 17.87 16.81
CA ALA A 274 -5.33 16.54 16.41
C ALA A 274 -6.65 16.66 15.64
N VAL A 275 -6.67 16.08 14.44
CA VAL A 275 -7.86 16.00 13.59
C VAL A 275 -8.48 14.61 13.73
N GLU A 276 -9.80 14.55 13.80
CA GLU A 276 -10.53 13.28 13.94
C GLU A 276 -10.46 12.44 12.65
N PRO A 277 -10.30 11.11 12.77
CA PRO A 277 -10.28 10.21 11.63
C PRO A 277 -11.65 10.17 10.93
N ASP A 278 -11.63 9.89 9.62
CA ASP A 278 -12.86 9.70 8.86
C ASP A 278 -13.55 8.38 9.24
N PRO A 279 -14.90 8.35 9.24
CA PRO A 279 -15.62 7.09 9.31
C PRO A 279 -15.38 6.25 8.04
N ALA A 280 -15.57 4.94 8.15
CA ALA A 280 -15.56 4.06 7.00
C ALA A 280 -16.63 4.49 5.97
N ALA A 281 -16.23 4.52 4.69
CA ALA A 281 -17.05 4.97 3.57
C ALA A 281 -17.46 3.82 2.65
N TYR A 282 -16.60 2.81 2.48
CA TYR A 282 -16.87 1.64 1.65
C TYR A 282 -16.18 0.40 2.19
N ALA A 283 -16.62 -0.76 1.74
CA ALA A 283 -15.98 -2.04 2.03
C ALA A 283 -15.92 -2.92 0.78
N VAL A 284 -15.01 -3.89 0.81
CA VAL A 284 -14.82 -4.89 -0.25
C VAL A 284 -14.58 -6.27 0.35
N ALA A 285 -14.93 -7.33 -0.37
CA ALA A 285 -14.52 -8.68 -0.04
C ALA A 285 -13.02 -8.84 -0.33
N VAL A 286 -12.31 -9.53 0.55
CA VAL A 286 -10.88 -9.85 0.38
C VAL A 286 -10.59 -11.33 0.57
N GLU A 287 -11.59 -12.12 0.99
CA GLU A 287 -11.52 -13.58 1.15
C GLU A 287 -12.93 -14.18 1.06
N GLY A 288 -13.03 -15.37 0.50
CA GLY A 288 -14.28 -16.14 0.39
C GLY A 288 -15.15 -15.84 -0.83
N GLU A 289 -14.75 -14.91 -1.69
CA GLU A 289 -15.43 -14.66 -2.98
C GLU A 289 -15.25 -15.88 -3.91
N ASP A 290 -16.37 -16.37 -4.45
CA ASP A 290 -16.46 -17.56 -5.31
C ASP A 290 -15.94 -18.86 -4.67
N ALA A 291 -15.86 -18.92 -3.33
CA ALA A 291 -15.42 -20.12 -2.63
C ALA A 291 -16.41 -21.28 -2.85
N ALA A 292 -15.85 -22.47 -3.10
CA ALA A 292 -16.60 -23.71 -3.26
C ALA A 292 -16.77 -24.41 -1.90
N VAL A 293 -17.97 -24.33 -1.34
CA VAL A 293 -18.30 -24.84 0.00
C VAL A 293 -19.13 -26.12 -0.14
N PRO A 294 -18.69 -27.27 0.40
CA PRO A 294 -19.52 -28.47 0.43
C PRO A 294 -20.83 -28.21 1.19
N SER A 295 -21.91 -28.94 0.85
CA SER A 295 -23.14 -28.97 1.65
C SER A 295 -22.82 -29.27 3.13
N GLY A 296 -23.34 -28.45 4.04
CA GLY A 296 -23.00 -28.45 5.48
C GLY A 296 -21.58 -28.02 5.87
N GLY A 297 -20.74 -27.69 4.88
CA GLY A 297 -19.39 -27.17 5.05
C GLY A 297 -19.38 -25.74 5.59
N ARG A 298 -18.17 -25.27 5.94
CA ARG A 298 -17.95 -23.92 6.45
C ARG A 298 -16.87 -23.21 5.66
N GLU A 299 -17.00 -21.90 5.57
CA GLU A 299 -16.06 -21.01 4.89
C GLU A 299 -15.81 -19.75 5.72
N THR A 300 -14.60 -19.20 5.66
CA THR A 300 -14.27 -17.92 6.29
C THR A 300 -14.38 -16.82 5.26
N LEU A 301 -15.19 -15.81 5.56
CA LEU A 301 -15.35 -14.64 4.71
C LEU A 301 -14.69 -13.45 5.38
N VAL A 302 -13.87 -12.70 4.65
CA VAL A 302 -13.22 -11.50 5.17
C VAL A 302 -13.61 -10.29 4.33
N VAL A 303 -14.08 -9.26 5.02
CA VAL A 303 -14.44 -7.96 4.44
C VAL A 303 -13.47 -6.92 4.98
N ARG A 304 -12.93 -6.07 4.10
CA ARG A 304 -12.08 -4.94 4.47
C ARG A 304 -12.80 -3.63 4.22
N ALA A 305 -12.89 -2.78 5.24
CA ALA A 305 -13.48 -1.45 5.18
C ALA A 305 -12.42 -0.36 5.07
N PHE A 306 -12.75 0.68 4.31
CA PHE A 306 -11.91 1.83 4.04
C PHE A 306 -12.67 3.11 4.27
N ASP A 307 -11.96 4.17 4.64
CA ASP A 307 -12.51 5.52 4.64
C ASP A 307 -12.60 6.11 3.22
N ARG A 308 -13.07 7.35 3.11
CA ARG A 308 -13.27 8.04 1.82
C ARG A 308 -11.98 8.40 1.06
N TYR A 309 -10.81 8.31 1.72
CA TYR A 309 -9.49 8.50 1.13
C TYR A 309 -8.85 7.16 0.74
N GLY A 310 -9.49 6.05 1.09
CA GLY A 310 -9.03 4.69 0.79
C GLY A 310 -8.06 4.14 1.82
N ALA A 311 -7.92 4.78 2.99
CA ALA A 311 -7.16 4.20 4.09
C ALA A 311 -8.00 3.15 4.84
N PRO A 312 -7.39 2.09 5.38
CA PRO A 312 -8.12 1.10 6.16
C PRO A 312 -8.81 1.73 7.38
N ALA A 313 -10.09 1.45 7.56
CA ALA A 313 -10.89 2.04 8.64
C ALA A 313 -11.03 1.06 9.81
N ALA A 314 -10.32 1.32 10.91
CA ALA A 314 -10.42 0.56 12.14
C ALA A 314 -11.68 0.90 12.95
N GLY A 315 -12.24 -0.08 13.66
CA GLY A 315 -13.41 0.13 14.53
C GLY A 315 -14.75 0.31 13.79
N ALA A 316 -14.79 0.11 12.48
CA ALA A 316 -16.02 0.14 11.70
C ALA A 316 -16.88 -1.10 12.00
N THR A 317 -18.20 -0.92 12.08
CA THR A 317 -19.13 -2.03 12.37
C THR A 317 -19.73 -2.57 11.07
N LEU A 318 -19.73 -3.89 10.92
CA LEU A 318 -20.31 -4.60 9.79
C LEU A 318 -21.43 -5.52 10.28
N THR A 319 -22.58 -5.43 9.61
CA THR A 319 -23.77 -6.24 9.89
C THR A 319 -24.04 -7.20 8.74
N VAL A 320 -24.43 -8.43 9.06
CA VAL A 320 -24.71 -9.47 8.08
C VAL A 320 -26.10 -10.07 8.31
N SER A 321 -26.78 -10.46 7.24
CA SER A 321 -28.00 -11.24 7.38
C SER A 321 -27.65 -12.64 7.89
N PRO A 322 -28.29 -13.13 8.98
CA PRO A 322 -27.91 -14.40 9.60
C PRO A 322 -28.28 -15.63 8.76
N SER A 323 -29.10 -15.45 7.73
CA SER A 323 -29.53 -16.48 6.80
C SER A 323 -29.26 -16.02 5.37
N THR A 324 -28.79 -16.93 4.53
CA THR A 324 -28.55 -16.68 3.10
C THR A 324 -29.76 -17.10 2.25
N PRO A 325 -29.85 -16.69 0.97
CA PRO A 325 -30.92 -17.10 0.07
C PRO A 325 -31.04 -18.62 -0.10
N LEU A 326 -29.92 -19.36 -0.05
CA LEU A 326 -29.92 -20.82 -0.17
C LEU A 326 -30.27 -21.53 1.14
N GLY A 327 -30.37 -20.81 2.27
CA GLY A 327 -30.69 -21.39 3.57
C GLY A 327 -29.48 -21.69 4.46
N GLY A 328 -28.29 -21.28 4.04
CA GLY A 328 -27.08 -21.28 4.87
C GLY A 328 -27.15 -20.23 5.98
N THR A 329 -26.18 -20.27 6.88
CA THR A 329 -26.09 -19.32 8.01
C THR A 329 -24.77 -18.55 7.97
N VAL A 330 -24.80 -17.31 8.47
CA VAL A 330 -23.61 -16.46 8.58
C VAL A 330 -23.58 -15.82 9.97
N ALA A 331 -22.41 -15.82 10.60
CA ALA A 331 -22.19 -15.12 11.86
C ALA A 331 -20.79 -14.48 11.88
N PRO A 332 -20.62 -13.35 12.60
CA PRO A 332 -19.28 -12.83 12.91
C PRO A 332 -18.44 -13.90 13.62
N THR A 333 -17.15 -14.00 13.28
CA THR A 333 -16.25 -14.96 13.93
C THR A 333 -16.01 -14.63 15.41
N ALA A 334 -16.15 -13.35 15.77
CA ALA A 334 -16.00 -12.87 17.13
C ALA A 334 -17.13 -11.91 17.53
N GLY A 335 -17.82 -12.21 18.63
CA GLY A 335 -18.86 -11.35 19.19
C GLY A 335 -20.19 -11.40 18.44
N ALA A 336 -21.09 -10.47 18.78
CA ALA A 336 -22.41 -10.37 18.15
C ALA A 336 -22.44 -9.46 16.91
N THR A 337 -21.41 -8.64 16.73
CA THR A 337 -21.23 -7.71 15.61
C THR A 337 -19.78 -7.80 15.16
N ALA A 338 -19.55 -7.80 13.85
CA ALA A 338 -18.20 -7.76 13.30
C ALA A 338 -17.68 -6.32 13.38
N VAL A 339 -16.50 -6.14 13.96
CA VAL A 339 -15.83 -4.84 14.07
C VAL A 339 -14.47 -4.96 13.40
N THR A 340 -14.11 -3.97 12.58
CA THR A 340 -12.84 -4.01 11.85
C THR A 340 -11.63 -3.78 12.76
N ASP A 341 -10.56 -4.52 12.51
CA ASP A 341 -9.27 -4.37 13.17
C ASP A 341 -8.46 -3.16 12.64
N GLU A 342 -7.21 -3.01 13.10
CA GLU A 342 -6.30 -1.93 12.67
C GLU A 342 -5.99 -1.96 11.16
N SER A 343 -6.18 -3.10 10.50
CA SER A 343 -6.01 -3.27 9.05
C SER A 343 -7.30 -3.07 8.26
N GLY A 344 -8.38 -2.68 8.95
CA GLY A 344 -9.72 -2.48 8.39
C GLY A 344 -10.48 -3.78 8.15
N ARG A 345 -10.04 -4.93 8.67
CA ARG A 345 -10.63 -6.25 8.34
C ARG A 345 -11.60 -6.72 9.41
N ALA A 346 -12.70 -7.34 8.98
CA ALA A 346 -13.59 -8.11 9.84
C ALA A 346 -13.98 -9.43 9.18
N SER A 347 -14.10 -10.48 9.99
CA SER A 347 -14.33 -11.85 9.52
C SER A 347 -15.71 -12.40 9.92
N PHE A 348 -16.23 -13.27 9.06
CA PHE A 348 -17.48 -13.98 9.23
C PHE A 348 -17.26 -15.46 8.95
N THR A 349 -18.03 -16.32 9.61
CA THR A 349 -18.10 -17.74 9.29
C THR A 349 -19.41 -17.99 8.56
N TYR A 350 -19.31 -18.45 7.32
CA TYR A 350 -20.41 -19.00 6.55
C TYR A 350 -20.54 -20.50 6.85
N THR A 351 -21.77 -21.01 6.90
CA THR A 351 -22.08 -22.44 6.96
C THR A 351 -23.13 -22.72 5.90
N ALA A 352 -22.77 -23.59 4.94
CA ALA A 352 -23.65 -24.00 3.87
C ALA A 352 -24.87 -24.76 4.42
N PRO A 353 -26.02 -24.71 3.73
CA PRO A 353 -27.15 -25.58 4.06
C PRO A 353 -26.77 -27.05 3.85
N ASP A 354 -27.35 -27.95 4.65
CA ASP A 354 -27.04 -29.39 4.61
C ASP A 354 -27.86 -30.17 3.56
N ASP A 355 -28.86 -29.54 2.93
CA ASP A 355 -29.82 -30.17 2.02
C ASP A 355 -29.57 -29.88 0.54
N VAL A 356 -28.46 -29.20 0.22
CA VAL A 356 -28.03 -28.97 -1.15
C VAL A 356 -27.51 -30.28 -1.73
N THR A 357 -28.04 -30.67 -2.89
CA THR A 357 -27.69 -31.92 -3.59
C THR A 357 -27.03 -31.67 -4.94
N GLU A 358 -27.25 -30.52 -5.59
CA GLU A 358 -26.55 -30.15 -6.82
C GLU A 358 -25.58 -28.99 -6.55
N ILE A 359 -24.90 -28.48 -7.58
CA ILE A 359 -24.10 -27.25 -7.47
C ILE A 359 -25.07 -26.07 -7.53
N GLU A 360 -25.15 -25.30 -6.45
CA GLU A 360 -26.01 -24.12 -6.35
C GLU A 360 -25.22 -22.89 -5.90
N GLY A 361 -25.58 -21.72 -6.43
CA GLY A 361 -25.00 -20.46 -5.99
C GLY A 361 -25.66 -19.97 -4.71
N ASP A 362 -24.86 -19.50 -3.76
CA ASP A 362 -25.33 -18.77 -2.59
C ASP A 362 -24.68 -17.38 -2.53
N THR A 363 -25.23 -16.51 -1.70
CA THR A 363 -24.68 -15.15 -1.51
C THR A 363 -24.75 -14.72 -0.06
N VAL A 364 -23.67 -14.11 0.39
CA VAL A 364 -23.61 -13.43 1.68
C VAL A 364 -23.61 -11.93 1.44
N THR A 365 -24.53 -11.22 2.10
CA THR A 365 -24.63 -9.76 2.01
C THR A 365 -24.22 -9.13 3.35
N VAL A 366 -23.10 -8.43 3.33
CA VAL A 366 -22.55 -7.68 4.47
C VAL A 366 -22.80 -6.19 4.26
N THR A 367 -23.29 -5.50 5.27
CA THR A 367 -23.56 -4.05 5.26
C THR A 367 -22.58 -3.34 6.18
N LEU A 368 -21.97 -2.27 5.68
CA LEU A 368 -21.14 -1.38 6.46
C LEU A 368 -22.03 -0.33 7.15
N ASP A 369 -22.06 -0.36 8.48
CA ASP A 369 -22.95 0.49 9.26
C ASP A 369 -22.54 1.96 9.13
N GLY A 370 -23.52 2.83 8.85
CA GLY A 370 -23.31 4.28 8.70
C GLY A 370 -22.79 4.71 7.33
N ALA A 371 -22.37 3.77 6.46
CA ALA A 371 -22.01 4.06 5.08
C ALA A 371 -23.25 4.18 4.17
N SER A 372 -23.11 4.91 3.07
CA SER A 372 -24.16 5.03 2.05
C SER A 372 -23.55 5.14 0.65
N GLY A 373 -24.26 4.62 -0.35
CA GLY A 373 -23.79 4.63 -1.73
C GLY A 373 -22.98 3.38 -2.12
N PRO A 374 -22.22 3.44 -3.21
CA PRO A 374 -21.43 2.31 -3.70
C PRO A 374 -20.43 1.81 -2.65
N GLY A 375 -20.37 0.49 -2.44
CA GLY A 375 -19.50 -0.15 -1.44
C GLY A 375 -20.02 -0.09 0.00
N ALA A 376 -21.21 0.48 0.26
CA ALA A 376 -21.87 0.38 1.57
C ALA A 376 -22.40 -1.03 1.87
N THR A 377 -22.58 -1.83 0.83
CA THR A 377 -22.96 -3.24 0.92
C THR A 377 -22.01 -4.06 0.06
N VAL A 378 -21.52 -5.16 0.63
CA VAL A 378 -20.65 -6.14 -0.03
C VAL A 378 -21.47 -7.40 -0.24
N THR A 379 -21.53 -7.87 -1.47
CA THR A 379 -22.15 -9.15 -1.81
C THR A 379 -21.04 -10.12 -2.18
N ILE A 380 -20.93 -11.21 -1.41
CA ILE A 380 -19.92 -12.26 -1.58
C ILE A 380 -20.63 -13.46 -2.22
N PRO A 381 -20.40 -13.75 -3.50
CA PRO A 381 -20.88 -14.96 -4.13
C PRO A 381 -20.14 -16.19 -3.59
N LEU A 382 -20.86 -17.30 -3.46
CA LEU A 382 -20.35 -18.59 -3.01
C LEU A 382 -20.94 -19.68 -3.90
N GLU A 383 -20.22 -20.78 -4.06
CA GLU A 383 -20.71 -21.98 -4.72
C GLU A 383 -20.91 -23.08 -3.69
N VAL A 384 -22.15 -23.50 -3.45
CA VAL A 384 -22.45 -24.63 -2.57
C VAL A 384 -22.53 -25.89 -3.40
N ARG A 385 -21.68 -26.87 -3.08
CA ARG A 385 -21.62 -28.15 -3.77
C ARG A 385 -22.36 -29.21 -2.98
N GLY A 386 -23.55 -29.54 -3.45
CA GLY A 386 -24.28 -30.71 -2.98
C GLY A 386 -23.68 -32.01 -3.51
N MET A 387 -23.86 -33.07 -2.74
CA MET A 387 -23.61 -34.43 -3.22
C MET A 387 -24.90 -34.93 -3.89
N GLY A 388 -24.93 -34.92 -5.22
CA GLY A 388 -26.11 -35.29 -6.00
C GLY A 388 -26.46 -36.75 -5.85
N GLU A 389 -27.76 -37.08 -5.96
CA GLU A 389 -28.24 -38.46 -6.00
C GLU A 389 -27.40 -39.30 -6.96
N SER A 390 -26.80 -40.34 -6.38
CA SER A 390 -26.14 -41.45 -7.06
C SER A 390 -26.84 -41.81 -8.37
N TYR A 391 -26.13 -41.70 -9.49
CA TYR A 391 -26.38 -42.62 -10.60
C TYR A 391 -26.20 -44.04 -10.05
N GLU A 392 -27.06 -45.01 -10.42
CA GLU A 392 -26.85 -46.42 -10.08
C GLU A 392 -25.52 -46.91 -10.72
N VAL A 393 -24.42 -46.64 -10.03
CA VAL A 393 -23.24 -47.48 -10.02
C VAL A 393 -23.34 -48.23 -8.70
N ARG A 394 -23.32 -49.55 -8.78
CA ARG A 394 -23.48 -50.42 -7.63
C ARG A 394 -22.41 -50.09 -6.57
N ASN A 395 -22.87 -49.64 -5.40
CA ASN A 395 -22.16 -49.48 -4.13
C ASN A 395 -20.99 -48.49 -4.11
N THR A 396 -21.13 -47.41 -3.35
CA THR A 396 -20.02 -46.75 -2.66
C THR A 396 -20.47 -46.33 -1.27
N THR A 397 -19.72 -46.78 -0.27
CA THR A 397 -19.85 -46.45 1.15
C THR A 397 -18.92 -45.28 1.44
N ALA A 398 -19.27 -44.39 2.37
CA ALA A 398 -18.47 -43.21 2.71
C ALA A 398 -17.02 -43.55 3.06
N SER A 399 -16.07 -42.96 2.33
CA SER A 399 -14.63 -43.08 2.55
C SER A 399 -14.22 -42.40 3.85
N THR A 400 -13.51 -43.14 4.69
CA THR A 400 -12.84 -42.63 5.90
C THR A 400 -11.38 -42.34 5.49
N PRO A 401 -10.71 -41.30 6.01
CA PRO A 401 -9.26 -41.15 5.79
C PRO A 401 -8.51 -42.42 6.22
N GLU A 402 -7.54 -42.86 5.40
CA GLU A 402 -6.71 -44.03 5.73
C GLU A 402 -5.97 -43.79 7.06
N PRO A 403 -5.92 -44.78 7.96
CA PRO A 403 -5.18 -44.68 9.22
C PRO A 403 -3.66 -44.55 9.00
N GLU A 404 -2.95 -44.16 10.07
CA GLU A 404 -1.49 -43.96 10.06
C GLU A 404 -0.72 -45.22 9.56
N ASP A 405 0.29 -45.02 8.68
CA ASP A 405 1.21 -46.03 8.09
C ASP A 405 0.73 -46.85 6.86
N ASP A 406 -0.22 -46.36 6.04
CA ASP A 406 -0.77 -47.15 4.92
C ASP A 406 -0.16 -46.95 3.53
N PHE A 407 0.91 -46.16 3.34
CA PHE A 407 1.62 -46.14 2.06
C PHE A 407 3.14 -46.11 2.21
N ASP A 408 3.82 -46.78 1.29
CA ASP A 408 5.27 -46.74 1.14
C ASP A 408 5.67 -45.72 0.06
N ILE A 409 6.83 -45.08 0.23
CA ILE A 409 7.46 -44.30 -0.84
C ILE A 409 8.62 -45.14 -1.40
N ASP A 410 8.51 -45.59 -2.65
CA ASP A 410 9.54 -46.36 -3.36
C ASP A 410 10.20 -45.51 -4.44
N ASP A 411 11.38 -44.96 -4.12
CA ASP A 411 12.27 -44.18 -5.00
C ASP A 411 11.61 -43.04 -5.82
N GLY A 412 10.36 -42.64 -5.58
CA GLY A 412 9.65 -41.62 -6.35
C GLY A 412 8.20 -41.98 -6.65
N GLU A 413 7.76 -43.18 -6.31
CA GLU A 413 6.37 -43.61 -6.35
C GLU A 413 5.79 -43.65 -4.93
N VAL A 414 4.49 -43.38 -4.83
CA VAL A 414 3.69 -43.62 -3.62
C VAL A 414 2.94 -44.93 -3.84
N VAL A 415 3.05 -45.88 -2.92
CA VAL A 415 2.43 -47.21 -3.03
C VAL A 415 1.50 -47.42 -1.84
N PRO A 416 0.19 -47.17 -1.98
CA PRO A 416 -0.79 -47.42 -0.94
C PRO A 416 -0.95 -48.93 -0.66
N SER A 417 -1.18 -49.27 0.59
CA SER A 417 -1.31 -50.64 1.10
C SER A 417 -2.74 -51.15 1.04
N ASP A 418 -3.71 -50.23 0.97
CA ASP A 418 -5.14 -50.49 0.80
C ASP A 418 -5.66 -49.84 -0.50
N ALA A 419 -6.87 -50.22 -0.90
CA ALA A 419 -7.53 -49.60 -2.05
C ALA A 419 -7.83 -48.14 -1.72
N PHE A 420 -7.57 -47.24 -2.67
CA PHE A 420 -7.49 -45.82 -2.35
C PHE A 420 -8.17 -44.93 -3.39
N THR A 421 -8.58 -43.75 -2.94
CA THR A 421 -8.77 -42.57 -3.79
C THR A 421 -7.62 -41.60 -3.53
N GLY A 422 -6.86 -41.27 -4.58
CA GLY A 422 -5.77 -40.29 -4.51
C GLY A 422 -6.22 -38.95 -5.05
N ASP A 423 -6.18 -37.92 -4.21
CA ASP A 423 -6.42 -36.52 -4.58
C ASP A 423 -5.10 -35.77 -4.75
N PHE A 424 -4.94 -35.13 -5.91
CA PHE A 424 -3.78 -34.35 -6.29
C PHE A 424 -4.15 -32.87 -6.28
N GLU A 425 -3.34 -32.04 -5.63
CA GLU A 425 -3.47 -30.59 -5.59
C GLU A 425 -2.15 -29.94 -6.01
N LEU A 426 -2.22 -29.02 -6.98
CA LEU A 426 -1.06 -28.22 -7.35
C LEU A 426 -0.80 -27.16 -6.27
N LEU A 427 0.33 -27.28 -5.57
CA LEU A 427 0.80 -26.26 -4.63
C LEU A 427 1.53 -25.11 -5.34
N GLY A 428 2.13 -25.37 -6.50
CA GLY A 428 2.71 -24.33 -7.36
C GLY A 428 3.58 -24.85 -8.51
N SER A 429 3.99 -23.93 -9.38
CA SER A 429 4.93 -24.14 -10.49
C SER A 429 5.67 -22.83 -10.76
N ALA A 430 7.01 -22.87 -10.83
CA ALA A 430 7.83 -21.65 -10.90
C ALA A 430 8.64 -21.48 -12.20
N ILE A 431 8.72 -22.49 -13.07
CA ILE A 431 9.67 -22.53 -14.18
C ILE A 431 9.53 -21.32 -15.13
N THR A 432 10.66 -20.67 -15.46
CA THR A 432 10.71 -19.52 -16.39
C THR A 432 11.87 -19.59 -17.39
N ASP A 433 11.64 -19.08 -18.61
CA ASP A 433 12.68 -18.88 -19.63
C ASP A 433 13.38 -17.50 -19.53
N GLY A 434 13.08 -16.72 -18.49
CA GLY A 434 13.55 -15.33 -18.31
C GLY A 434 12.76 -14.28 -19.09
N ARG A 435 11.76 -14.67 -19.89
CA ARG A 435 10.78 -13.77 -20.53
C ARG A 435 9.36 -13.97 -20.00
N GLY A 436 9.06 -15.13 -19.44
CA GLY A 436 7.79 -15.45 -18.80
C GLY A 436 7.76 -16.87 -18.23
N PRO A 437 6.63 -17.27 -17.63
CA PRO A 437 6.40 -18.65 -17.21
C PRO A 437 6.44 -19.58 -18.43
N VAL A 438 7.01 -20.77 -18.27
CA VAL A 438 7.01 -21.81 -19.31
C VAL A 438 5.87 -22.79 -19.04
N PRO A 439 5.03 -23.12 -20.04
CA PRO A 439 3.94 -24.07 -19.83
C PRO A 439 4.40 -25.44 -19.36
N VAL A 440 3.70 -26.02 -18.38
CA VAL A 440 4.03 -27.34 -17.84
C VAL A 440 2.81 -28.26 -17.90
N SER A 441 2.95 -29.39 -18.58
CA SER A 441 1.92 -30.44 -18.60
C SER A 441 2.19 -31.49 -17.54
N VAL A 442 1.15 -31.98 -16.87
CA VAL A 442 1.24 -33.04 -15.86
C VAL A 442 0.32 -34.21 -16.23
N THR A 443 0.81 -35.43 -16.07
CA THR A 443 0.06 -36.68 -16.26
C THR A 443 0.22 -37.54 -15.02
N PHE A 444 -0.89 -38.09 -14.54
CA PHE A 444 -0.91 -38.98 -13.37
C PHE A 444 -0.85 -40.43 -13.84
N VAL A 445 -0.16 -41.30 -13.10
CA VAL A 445 0.02 -42.70 -13.45
C VAL A 445 -0.39 -43.57 -12.25
N VAL A 446 -1.33 -44.49 -12.47
CA VAL A 446 -1.79 -45.46 -11.47
C VAL A 446 -1.71 -46.86 -12.07
N ASP A 447 -0.95 -47.76 -11.44
CA ASP A 447 -0.64 -49.10 -11.98
C ASP A 447 -0.18 -49.08 -13.46
N GLY A 448 0.60 -48.06 -13.81
CA GLY A 448 1.07 -47.84 -15.18
C GLY A 448 0.03 -47.32 -16.19
N GLU A 449 -1.22 -47.12 -15.78
CA GLU A 449 -2.24 -46.43 -16.59
C GLU A 449 -2.10 -44.91 -16.47
N GLN A 450 -2.04 -44.21 -17.62
CA GLN A 450 -1.91 -42.75 -17.65
C GLN A 450 -3.28 -42.07 -17.63
N HIS A 451 -3.43 -41.14 -16.70
CA HIS A 451 -4.59 -40.28 -16.54
C HIS A 451 -4.21 -38.83 -16.84
N HIS A 452 -4.96 -38.23 -17.77
CA HIS A 452 -4.70 -36.88 -18.26
C HIS A 452 -5.97 -36.04 -18.14
N SER A 453 -5.82 -34.80 -17.66
CA SER A 453 -6.87 -33.78 -17.67
C SER A 453 -6.42 -32.58 -18.49
N ALA A 454 -7.32 -32.00 -19.29
CA ALA A 454 -7.02 -30.80 -20.08
C ALA A 454 -6.71 -29.59 -19.19
N ASP A 455 -7.18 -29.58 -17.94
CA ASP A 455 -6.85 -28.52 -16.99
C ASP A 455 -5.36 -28.58 -16.60
N TRP A 456 -4.71 -29.74 -16.72
CA TRP A 456 -3.30 -29.95 -16.40
C TRP A 456 -2.38 -29.91 -17.64
N ASP A 457 -2.86 -29.35 -18.77
CA ASP A 457 -2.06 -29.10 -19.99
C ASP A 457 -1.05 -27.94 -19.80
N ASP A 458 -1.37 -26.99 -18.92
CA ASP A 458 -0.47 -25.91 -18.49
C ASP A 458 -0.76 -25.52 -17.02
N VAL A 459 -0.01 -26.10 -16.09
CA VAL A 459 -0.13 -25.81 -14.66
C VAL A 459 0.63 -24.56 -14.21
N ASN A 460 1.44 -23.96 -15.08
CA ASN A 460 2.19 -22.73 -14.77
C ASN A 460 1.41 -21.47 -15.18
N ASP A 461 0.09 -21.52 -15.01
CA ASP A 461 -0.87 -20.50 -15.42
C ASP A 461 -1.35 -19.60 -14.26
N ARG A 462 -0.83 -19.84 -13.05
CA ARG A 462 -1.18 -19.19 -11.77
C ARG A 462 -2.62 -19.46 -11.30
N ARG A 463 -3.22 -20.57 -11.73
CA ARG A 463 -4.50 -21.05 -11.21
C ARG A 463 -4.29 -22.26 -10.31
N SER A 464 -5.31 -22.58 -9.52
CA SER A 464 -5.35 -23.81 -8.74
C SER A 464 -5.79 -24.97 -9.63
N HIS A 465 -5.17 -26.13 -9.44
CA HIS A 465 -5.48 -27.35 -10.17
C HIS A 465 -5.63 -28.51 -9.21
N SER A 466 -6.66 -29.33 -9.43
CA SER A 466 -6.84 -30.58 -8.69
C SER A 466 -7.21 -31.74 -9.62
N PHE A 467 -6.92 -32.95 -9.21
CA PHE A 467 -7.27 -34.17 -9.93
C PHE A 467 -7.49 -35.31 -8.92
N SER A 468 -8.37 -36.26 -9.24
CA SER A 468 -8.62 -37.42 -8.37
C SER A 468 -8.63 -38.70 -9.19
N VAL A 469 -8.09 -39.77 -8.63
CA VAL A 469 -8.05 -41.11 -9.26
C VAL A 469 -8.27 -42.18 -8.19
N VAL A 470 -8.79 -43.33 -8.60
CA VAL A 470 -8.97 -44.50 -7.73
C VAL A 470 -7.98 -45.58 -8.15
N GLY A 471 -7.39 -46.28 -7.19
CA GLY A 471 -6.51 -47.42 -7.41
C GLY A 471 -6.76 -48.55 -6.40
N ASP A 472 -6.30 -49.74 -6.74
CA ASP A 472 -6.33 -50.90 -5.86
C ASP A 472 -5.11 -50.90 -4.91
N ALA A 473 -5.21 -51.70 -3.84
CA ALA A 473 -4.12 -51.92 -2.90
C ALA A 473 -2.84 -52.40 -3.62
N GLY A 474 -1.74 -51.67 -3.44
CA GLY A 474 -0.43 -51.95 -4.03
C GLY A 474 -0.20 -51.35 -5.42
N ASP A 475 -1.18 -50.65 -5.99
CA ASP A 475 -0.98 -49.90 -7.23
C ASP A 475 -0.01 -48.73 -6.98
N SER A 476 1.03 -48.60 -7.81
CA SER A 476 1.94 -47.46 -7.68
C SER A 476 1.31 -46.20 -8.25
N LEU A 477 1.50 -45.11 -7.50
CA LEU A 477 1.15 -43.75 -7.88
C LEU A 477 2.41 -42.99 -8.29
N ALA A 478 2.44 -42.59 -9.56
CA ALA A 478 3.51 -41.81 -10.14
C ALA A 478 2.97 -40.59 -10.89
N ILE A 479 3.83 -39.60 -11.11
CA ILE A 479 3.50 -38.36 -11.80
C ILE A 479 4.57 -38.08 -12.85
N ILE A 480 4.12 -37.72 -14.05
CA ILE A 480 4.96 -37.27 -15.16
C ILE A 480 4.72 -35.77 -15.34
N ALA A 481 5.75 -34.97 -15.18
CA ALA A 481 5.73 -33.54 -15.46
C ALA A 481 6.66 -33.23 -16.65
N ALA A 482 6.18 -32.42 -17.59
CA ALA A 482 6.91 -32.14 -18.82
C ALA A 482 6.73 -30.69 -19.31
N THR A 483 7.81 -30.16 -19.88
CA THR A 483 7.84 -28.84 -20.49
C THR A 483 8.48 -28.93 -21.87
N ASP A 484 7.82 -28.34 -22.87
CA ASP A 484 8.27 -28.40 -24.26
C ASP A 484 9.66 -27.76 -24.46
N GLY A 485 10.64 -28.57 -24.86
CA GLY A 485 12.02 -28.14 -25.08
C GLY A 485 12.92 -28.19 -23.84
N TYR A 486 12.41 -28.72 -22.72
CA TYR A 486 13.10 -28.86 -21.43
C TYR A 486 13.13 -30.34 -20.99
N VAL A 487 13.33 -30.61 -19.71
CA VAL A 487 13.33 -31.97 -19.14
C VAL A 487 11.88 -32.46 -18.99
N THR A 488 11.69 -33.76 -19.23
CA THR A 488 10.51 -34.50 -18.79
C THR A 488 10.94 -35.32 -17.58
N ALA A 489 10.25 -35.17 -16.46
CA ALA A 489 10.52 -35.90 -15.23
C ALA A 489 9.36 -36.86 -14.97
N ASP A 490 9.66 -38.15 -14.91
CA ASP A 490 8.72 -39.22 -14.58
C ASP A 490 9.12 -39.82 -13.22
N SER A 491 8.27 -39.67 -12.21
CA SER A 491 8.61 -40.09 -10.85
C SER A 491 8.85 -41.59 -10.69
N SER A 492 8.35 -42.41 -11.61
CA SER A 492 8.55 -43.87 -11.61
C SER A 492 9.93 -44.31 -12.13
N VAL A 493 10.68 -43.44 -12.82
CA VAL A 493 11.97 -43.81 -13.44
C VAL A 493 13.08 -42.76 -13.29
N ASP A 494 12.72 -41.49 -13.11
CA ASP A 494 13.64 -40.34 -13.07
C ASP A 494 13.79 -39.79 -11.64
N HIS A 495 14.06 -40.68 -10.68
CA HIS A 495 14.21 -40.44 -9.23
C HIS A 495 15.24 -39.36 -8.83
N ARG A 496 16.01 -38.83 -9.79
CA ARG A 496 16.90 -37.69 -9.54
C ARG A 496 16.18 -36.36 -9.65
N GLN A 497 15.16 -36.28 -10.49
CA GLN A 497 14.45 -35.04 -10.82
C GLN A 497 13.16 -34.89 -10.04
N VAL A 498 12.90 -35.84 -9.15
CA VAL A 498 11.72 -35.88 -8.30
C VAL A 498 12.17 -36.13 -6.87
N ALA A 499 11.62 -35.37 -5.93
CA ALA A 499 11.68 -35.67 -4.51
C ALA A 499 10.25 -35.81 -3.98
N VAL A 500 10.02 -36.85 -3.17
CA VAL A 500 8.74 -37.06 -2.49
C VAL A 500 8.95 -36.85 -0.99
N LEU A 501 8.22 -35.90 -0.42
CA LEU A 501 8.26 -35.55 0.99
C LEU A 501 7.08 -36.18 1.73
N ARG A 502 7.31 -36.60 2.96
CA ARG A 502 6.28 -37.04 3.91
C ARG A 502 6.45 -36.37 5.28
N ASP A 503 5.51 -36.62 6.18
CA ASP A 503 5.58 -36.10 7.54
C ASP A 503 6.93 -36.39 8.22
N GLY A 504 7.49 -35.37 8.89
CA GLY A 504 8.78 -35.45 9.58
C GLY A 504 10.02 -35.35 8.69
N ASP A 505 9.88 -35.33 7.36
CA ASP A 505 11.01 -35.06 6.46
C ASP A 505 11.58 -33.66 6.68
N ARG A 506 12.82 -33.41 6.26
CA ARG A 506 13.42 -32.08 6.40
C ARG A 506 12.81 -31.13 5.38
N VAL A 507 12.49 -29.92 5.82
CA VAL A 507 12.10 -28.82 4.93
C VAL A 507 13.14 -28.66 3.81
N PRO A 508 12.74 -28.65 2.53
CA PRO A 508 13.62 -28.39 1.41
C PRO A 508 14.36 -27.06 1.61
N ARG A 509 15.70 -27.10 1.56
CA ARG A 509 16.54 -25.89 1.63
C ARG A 509 17.11 -25.55 0.26
N ILE A 510 16.25 -25.60 -0.73
CA ILE A 510 16.59 -25.38 -2.13
C ILE A 510 16.07 -23.99 -2.48
N ARG A 511 16.96 -23.14 -3.01
CA ARG A 511 16.63 -21.76 -3.35
C ARG A 511 16.26 -21.67 -4.80
N GLY A 512 15.27 -20.84 -5.11
CA GLY A 512 14.89 -20.62 -6.46
C GLY A 512 15.94 -19.88 -7.28
N TYR A 513 16.07 -20.31 -8.53
CA TYR A 513 16.98 -19.71 -9.48
C TYR A 513 16.37 -18.48 -10.15
N ASN A 514 17.18 -17.45 -10.39
CA ASN A 514 16.83 -16.31 -11.26
C ASN A 514 15.54 -15.55 -10.85
N GLY A 515 15.26 -15.46 -9.54
CA GLY A 515 14.10 -14.73 -9.01
C GLY A 515 12.81 -15.54 -8.96
N GLN A 516 12.89 -16.86 -9.12
CA GLN A 516 11.82 -17.81 -8.80
C GLN A 516 11.68 -17.98 -7.28
N ASP A 517 10.48 -18.34 -6.84
CA ASP A 517 10.18 -18.64 -5.44
C ASP A 517 10.97 -19.87 -4.97
N ASP A 518 11.27 -19.95 -3.67
CA ASP A 518 11.98 -21.10 -3.10
C ASP A 518 11.02 -22.30 -3.00
N ALA A 519 11.49 -23.55 -3.17
CA ALA A 519 10.66 -24.74 -2.93
C ALA A 519 9.96 -24.74 -1.56
N ALA A 520 10.59 -24.12 -0.55
CA ALA A 520 10.05 -23.95 0.80
C ALA A 520 8.82 -23.02 0.86
N GLU A 521 8.63 -22.13 -0.11
CA GLU A 521 7.50 -21.20 -0.19
C GLU A 521 6.21 -21.93 -0.59
N PHE A 522 6.30 -22.86 -1.55
CA PHE A 522 5.14 -23.68 -1.97
C PHE A 522 4.67 -24.66 -0.90
N VAL A 523 5.60 -25.20 -0.12
CA VAL A 523 5.28 -26.14 0.95
C VAL A 523 5.10 -25.46 2.32
N ALA A 524 5.13 -24.13 2.38
CA ALA A 524 5.06 -23.37 3.63
C ALA A 524 3.89 -23.74 4.56
N PRO A 525 2.67 -24.06 4.06
CA PRO A 525 1.56 -24.52 4.90
C PRO A 525 1.82 -25.84 5.63
N TYR A 526 2.76 -26.65 5.12
CA TYR A 526 3.11 -27.98 5.63
C TYR A 526 4.47 -27.98 6.34
N ILE A 527 4.96 -26.82 6.76
CA ILE A 527 6.19 -26.71 7.55
C ILE A 527 5.82 -26.63 9.03
N SER A 528 6.46 -27.45 9.85
CA SER A 528 6.23 -27.43 11.30
C SER A 528 6.58 -26.08 11.93
N ASP A 529 5.95 -25.77 13.07
CA ASP A 529 6.16 -24.52 13.83
C ASP A 529 7.66 -24.20 14.09
N ASP A 530 8.52 -25.22 14.16
CA ASP A 530 9.95 -25.06 14.42
C ASP A 530 10.79 -24.76 13.17
N GLY A 531 10.17 -24.83 11.99
CA GLY A 531 10.73 -24.54 10.68
C GLY A 531 11.76 -25.56 10.18
N LYS A 532 11.83 -26.76 10.77
CA LYS A 532 12.88 -27.75 10.43
C LYS A 532 12.36 -28.97 9.71
N THR A 533 11.12 -29.38 9.98
CA THR A 533 10.52 -30.56 9.38
C THR A 533 9.21 -30.21 8.68
N MET A 534 8.81 -31.10 7.78
CA MET A 534 7.48 -31.12 7.25
C MET A 534 6.49 -31.60 8.31
N GLU A 535 5.26 -31.07 8.30
CA GLU A 535 4.10 -31.43 9.12
C GLU A 535 2.95 -31.74 8.13
N LEU A 536 2.81 -33.02 7.78
CA LEU A 536 1.77 -33.52 6.86
C LEU A 536 0.86 -34.50 7.61
N ASP A 537 -0.39 -34.62 7.17
CA ASP A 537 -1.25 -35.70 7.65
C ASP A 537 -0.68 -37.07 7.19
N SER A 538 -1.01 -38.13 7.94
CA SER A 538 -0.43 -39.46 7.72
C SER A 538 -0.76 -40.09 6.38
N ASN A 539 -1.77 -39.56 5.68
CA ASN A 539 -2.23 -39.97 4.36
C ASN A 539 -1.75 -39.01 3.25
N GLN A 540 -0.76 -38.15 3.52
CA GLN A 540 -0.29 -37.13 2.59
C GLN A 540 1.18 -37.29 2.20
N ALA A 541 1.48 -36.96 0.94
CA ALA A 541 2.83 -36.84 0.40
C ALA A 541 2.93 -35.65 -0.57
N ILE A 542 4.09 -34.99 -0.64
CA ILE A 542 4.33 -33.88 -1.59
C ILE A 542 5.41 -34.27 -2.59
N PHE A 543 5.11 -34.14 -3.87
CA PHE A 543 6.06 -34.30 -4.96
C PHE A 543 6.66 -32.95 -5.36
N LEU A 544 7.97 -32.93 -5.54
CA LEU A 544 8.78 -31.81 -6.00
C LEU A 544 9.50 -32.18 -7.29
N PHE A 545 9.33 -31.39 -8.35
CA PHE A 545 9.88 -31.67 -9.68
C PHE A 545 10.91 -30.63 -10.13
N GLU A 546 11.94 -31.11 -10.84
CA GLU A 546 12.92 -30.32 -11.59
C GLU A 546 12.80 -30.61 -13.09
N LEU A 547 12.50 -29.58 -13.87
CA LEU A 547 12.30 -29.60 -15.31
C LEU A 547 13.31 -28.71 -16.06
N GLY A 548 13.95 -27.75 -15.38
CA GLY A 548 14.89 -26.80 -15.97
C GLY A 548 16.23 -27.42 -16.40
N THR A 549 16.78 -28.35 -15.62
CA THR A 549 18.09 -28.96 -15.89
C THR A 549 18.27 -30.35 -15.29
N THR A 550 19.12 -31.19 -15.92
CA THR A 550 19.50 -32.50 -15.35
C THR A 550 20.78 -32.47 -14.51
N ASP A 551 21.47 -31.32 -14.44
CA ASP A 551 22.70 -31.18 -13.65
C ASP A 551 22.37 -30.77 -12.21
N THR A 552 22.45 -31.73 -11.27
CA THR A 552 22.16 -31.54 -9.84
C THR A 552 23.08 -30.54 -9.12
N HIS A 553 24.14 -30.07 -9.78
CA HIS A 553 25.02 -29.01 -9.25
C HIS A 553 24.72 -27.64 -9.86
N SER A 554 23.81 -27.58 -10.83
CA SER A 554 23.35 -26.33 -11.42
C SER A 554 22.58 -25.53 -10.38
N PRO A 555 22.78 -24.21 -10.28
CA PRO A 555 21.91 -23.35 -9.50
C PRO A 555 20.45 -23.35 -9.98
N ALA A 556 20.21 -23.74 -11.23
CA ALA A 556 18.88 -23.89 -11.81
C ALA A 556 18.25 -25.27 -11.52
N PHE A 557 18.92 -26.11 -10.72
CA PHE A 557 18.36 -27.36 -10.22
C PHE A 557 17.73 -27.06 -8.86
N ASP A 558 16.49 -26.60 -8.86
CA ASP A 558 15.81 -26.03 -7.71
C ASP A 558 14.54 -26.78 -7.26
N MET A 559 14.11 -27.83 -7.99
CA MET A 559 13.10 -28.83 -7.53
C MET A 559 11.74 -28.22 -7.17
N GLN A 560 11.34 -27.19 -7.89
CA GLN A 560 10.12 -26.41 -7.63
C GLN A 560 9.39 -26.03 -8.93
N ASP A 561 9.83 -26.61 -10.05
CA ASP A 561 9.24 -26.38 -11.35
C ASP A 561 7.79 -26.87 -11.38
N VAL A 562 7.47 -27.90 -10.58
CA VAL A 562 6.11 -28.29 -10.19
C VAL A 562 6.13 -28.86 -8.77
N VAL A 563 5.16 -28.46 -7.95
CA VAL A 563 4.95 -28.97 -6.58
C VAL A 563 3.51 -29.45 -6.42
N ILE A 564 3.32 -30.71 -6.07
CA ILE A 564 1.98 -31.35 -5.99
C ILE A 564 1.83 -32.05 -4.64
N LEU A 565 0.76 -31.74 -3.92
CA LEU A 565 0.29 -32.52 -2.77
C LEU A 565 -0.55 -33.70 -3.27
N VAL A 566 -0.33 -34.87 -2.68
CA VAL A 566 -1.18 -36.05 -2.83
C VAL A 566 -1.78 -36.38 -1.47
N THR A 567 -3.09 -36.57 -1.42
CA THR A 567 -3.83 -37.05 -0.24
C THR A 567 -4.55 -38.35 -0.58
N LEU A 568 -4.33 -39.40 0.21
CA LEU A 568 -4.91 -40.73 0.03
C LEU A 568 -6.12 -40.95 0.93
N TRP A 569 -7.14 -41.62 0.42
CA TRP A 569 -8.37 -41.93 1.14
C TRP A 569 -8.75 -43.40 0.97
N GLU A 570 -9.18 -44.06 2.04
CA GLU A 570 -9.53 -45.48 2.05
C GLU A 570 -10.77 -45.69 1.16
N ASP A 571 -10.68 -46.58 0.17
CA ASP A 571 -11.84 -47.03 -0.59
C ASP A 571 -12.55 -48.14 0.20
N GLY A 572 -13.82 -47.91 0.57
CA GLY A 572 -14.57 -48.79 1.47
C GLY A 572 -14.93 -50.15 0.84
N GLY A 573 -13.99 -51.09 0.80
CA GLY A 573 -14.14 -52.45 0.29
C GLY A 573 -14.64 -53.47 1.33
N GLY A 574 -15.82 -54.05 1.08
CA GLY A 574 -16.46 -55.04 1.95
C GLY A 574 -15.82 -56.44 1.93
N GLY A 575 -15.68 -57.04 3.11
CA GLY A 575 -15.45 -58.48 3.26
C GLY A 575 -16.67 -59.30 2.85
N ASP A 576 -16.54 -60.10 1.78
CA ASP A 576 -16.25 -61.54 1.86
C ASP A 576 -15.77 -62.09 0.50
#